data_AF-A0A0Q8ETA9-F1
#
_entry.id   AF-A0A0Q8ETA9-F1
#
_cell.length_a   1.000
_cell.length_b   1.000
_cell.length_c   1.000
_cell.angle_alpha   90.00
_cell.angle_beta   90.00
_cell.angle_gamma   90.00
#
_symmetry.space_group_name_H-M   'P 1'
#
loop_
_entity.id
_entity.type
_entity.pdbx_description
1 polymer ?
#
loop_
_entity_poly.entity_id
_entity_poly.type
_entity_poly.pdbx_seq_one_letter_code
_entity_poly.pdbx_strand_id
1 'polypeptide(L)'
;MQVAVEDKRVGDFMDGVSEEFTGPGGMDRAALHNLVRARTFANARVGATTGPLEVRVDGDNATVSFHLLLTGSSGRLLPEQARTYDVTTAWRREEGDWRIHHAQWDAPR
;
A
#
# COMPACT_ATOMS: atom_id res chain seq x y z
N MET A 1 24.03 -5.45 6.11
CA MET A 1 23.60 -4.03 6.02
C MET A 1 22.19 -3.85 5.44
N GLN A 2 21.44 -4.91 5.14
CA GLN A 2 20.15 -4.78 4.43
C GLN A 2 18.94 -4.54 5.35
N VAL A 3 18.98 -5.04 6.60
CA VAL A 3 17.87 -4.97 7.57
C VAL A 3 17.50 -3.54 7.98
N ALA A 4 18.47 -2.65 8.16
CA ALA A 4 18.21 -1.26 8.59
C ALA A 4 17.60 -0.37 7.49
N VAL A 5 17.84 -0.68 6.22
CA VAL A 5 17.27 0.05 5.08
C VAL A 5 15.82 -0.37 4.83
N GLU A 6 15.54 -1.66 5.02
CA GLU A 6 14.20 -2.23 4.91
C GLU A 6 13.26 -1.69 5.99
N ASP A 7 13.66 -1.75 7.26
CA ASP A 7 12.86 -1.21 8.37
C ASP A 7 12.62 0.29 8.21
N LYS A 8 13.62 1.05 7.72
CA LYS A 8 13.46 2.47 7.41
C LYS A 8 12.42 2.70 6.30
N ARG A 9 12.45 1.94 5.21
CA ARG A 9 11.48 2.07 4.11
C ARG A 9 10.06 1.68 4.53
N VAL A 10 9.92 0.72 5.45
CA VAL A 10 8.62 0.38 6.04
C VAL A 10 8.12 1.52 6.92
N GLY A 11 9.00 2.11 7.75
CA GLY A 11 8.70 3.31 8.52
C GLY A 11 8.24 4.48 7.62
N ASP A 12 9.06 4.82 6.63
CA ASP A 12 8.77 5.89 5.65
C ASP A 12 7.40 5.65 4.94
N PHE A 13 7.05 4.40 4.65
CA PHE A 13 5.73 4.05 4.11
C PHE A 13 4.61 4.26 5.13
N MET A 14 4.80 3.79 6.37
CA MET A 14 3.78 3.90 7.41
C MET A 14 3.56 5.34 7.86
N ASP A 15 4.51 6.26 7.67
CA ASP A 15 4.34 7.70 7.96
C ASP A 15 3.24 8.33 7.09
N GLY A 16 3.00 7.78 5.89
CA GLY A 16 1.90 8.17 5.00
C GLY A 16 0.54 7.56 5.34
N VAL A 17 0.45 6.79 6.42
CA VAL A 17 -0.77 6.10 6.86
C VAL A 17 -1.21 6.65 8.20
N SER A 18 -2.48 7.02 8.33
CA SER A 18 -3.08 7.58 9.55
C SER A 18 -3.03 6.58 10.71
N GLU A 19 -2.98 7.07 11.95
CA GLU A 19 -3.14 6.24 13.15
C GLU A 19 -4.52 5.56 13.21
N GLU A 20 -5.54 6.19 12.63
CA GLU A 20 -6.93 5.70 12.58
C GLU A 20 -7.19 4.79 11.36
N PHE A 21 -6.14 4.30 10.69
CA PHE A 21 -6.28 3.54 9.46
C PHE A 21 -7.21 2.32 9.58
N THR A 22 -8.08 2.16 8.58
CA THR A 22 -8.91 0.97 8.38
C THR A 22 -8.75 0.39 6.98
N GLY A 23 -8.71 -0.93 6.89
CA GLY A 23 -8.52 -1.69 5.66
C GLY A 23 -9.48 -2.87 5.52
N PRO A 24 -9.32 -3.69 4.45
CA PRO A 24 -10.18 -4.83 4.17
C PRO A 24 -10.22 -5.83 5.33
N GLY A 25 -11.41 -6.38 5.59
CA GLY A 25 -11.61 -7.38 6.65
C GLY A 25 -11.35 -6.85 8.07
N GLY A 26 -11.45 -5.54 8.30
CA GLY A 26 -11.19 -4.94 9.61
C GLY A 26 -9.69 -4.76 9.92
N MET A 27 -8.84 -4.77 8.90
CA MET A 27 -7.41 -4.52 9.04
C MET A 27 -7.16 -3.14 9.65
N ASP A 28 -6.43 -3.07 10.75
CA ASP A 28 -5.97 -1.82 11.34
C ASP A 28 -4.55 -1.44 10.89
N ARG A 29 -4.05 -0.29 11.36
CA ARG A 29 -2.70 0.20 11.05
C ARG A 29 -1.60 -0.82 11.41
N ALA A 30 -1.73 -1.48 12.56
CA ALA A 30 -0.74 -2.44 13.03
C ALA A 30 -0.72 -3.70 12.14
N ALA A 31 -1.89 -4.19 11.74
CA ALA A 31 -2.04 -5.29 10.79
C ALA A 31 -1.46 -4.93 9.41
N LEU A 32 -1.67 -3.71 8.92
CA LEU A 32 -1.04 -3.23 7.68
C LEU A 32 0.48 -3.20 7.80
N HIS A 33 1.02 -2.61 8.88
CA HIS A 33 2.47 -2.58 9.13
C HIS A 33 3.06 -4.00 9.14
N ASN A 34 2.40 -4.93 9.82
CA ASN A 34 2.84 -6.33 9.87
C ASN A 34 2.77 -7.02 8.51
N LEU A 35 1.75 -6.73 7.69
CA LEU A 35 1.65 -7.24 6.31
C LEU A 35 2.84 -6.75 5.47
N VAL A 36 3.14 -5.46 5.50
CA VAL A 36 4.25 -4.86 4.76
C VAL A 36 5.59 -5.47 5.22
N ARG A 37 5.79 -5.55 6.54
CA ARG A 37 6.99 -6.15 7.13
C ARG A 37 7.16 -7.62 6.76
N ALA A 38 6.08 -8.41 6.78
CA ALA A 38 6.11 -9.81 6.36
C ALA A 38 6.48 -9.97 4.87
N ARG A 39 5.99 -9.09 4.00
CA ARG A 39 6.35 -9.07 2.57
C ARG A 39 7.82 -8.73 2.36
N THR A 40 8.36 -7.78 3.13
CA THR A 40 9.78 -7.42 3.07
C THR A 40 10.68 -8.57 3.51
N PHE A 41 10.38 -9.23 4.64
CA PHE A 41 11.18 -10.36 5.13
C PHE A 41 11.13 -11.62 4.27
N ALA A 42 10.05 -11.82 3.51
CA ALA A 42 9.96 -12.95 2.61
C ALA A 42 11.04 -12.93 1.49
N ASN A 43 11.88 -11.88 1.41
CA ASN A 43 12.86 -11.64 0.33
C ASN A 43 12.24 -11.74 -1.08
N ALA A 44 10.91 -11.63 -1.15
CA ALA A 44 10.18 -11.67 -2.40
C ALA A 44 10.40 -10.33 -3.08
N ARG A 45 10.88 -10.35 -4.33
CA ARG A 45 10.86 -9.14 -5.15
C ARG A 45 9.42 -8.88 -5.53
N VAL A 46 8.79 -7.94 -4.83
CA VAL A 46 7.45 -7.46 -5.13
C VAL A 46 7.58 -6.23 -6.04
N GLY A 47 7.08 -6.34 -7.27
CA GLY A 47 6.87 -5.20 -8.14
C GLY A 47 5.44 -4.70 -8.01
N ALA A 48 5.26 -3.39 -7.92
CA ALA A 48 3.96 -2.73 -7.91
C ALA A 48 3.89 -1.73 -9.07
N THR A 49 2.81 -1.78 -9.85
CA THR A 49 2.57 -0.85 -10.96
C THR A 49 1.13 -0.40 -10.92
N THR A 50 0.92 0.91 -10.80
CA THR A 50 -0.41 1.51 -10.81
C THR A 50 -0.82 1.86 -12.24
N GLY A 51 -2.09 1.62 -12.57
CA GLY A 51 -2.74 2.23 -13.72
C GLY A 51 -2.99 3.73 -13.51
N PRO A 52 -3.74 4.38 -14.41
CA PRO A 52 -4.16 5.77 -14.24
C PRO A 52 -4.85 5.98 -12.88
N LEU A 53 -4.54 7.10 -12.23
CA LEU A 53 -5.13 7.47 -10.96
C LEU A 53 -6.33 8.39 -11.20
N GLU A 54 -7.49 8.01 -10.67
CA GLU A 54 -8.62 8.89 -10.54
C GLU A 54 -8.58 9.55 -9.16
N VAL A 55 -8.30 10.85 -9.13
CA VAL A 55 -8.16 11.63 -7.89
C VAL A 55 -9.32 12.59 -7.76
N ARG A 56 -10.03 12.53 -6.63
CA ARG A 56 -11.08 13.48 -6.23
C ARG A 56 -10.71 14.11 -4.89
N VAL A 57 -10.59 15.43 -4.85
CA VAL A 57 -10.24 16.18 -3.64
C VAL A 57 -11.45 17.02 -3.21
N ASP A 58 -11.76 16.99 -1.92
CA ASP A 58 -12.81 17.76 -1.28
C ASP A 58 -12.31 18.32 0.06
N GLY A 59 -11.88 19.59 0.03
CA GLY A 59 -11.25 20.24 1.17
C GLY A 59 -10.01 19.48 1.66
N ASP A 60 -10.06 19.03 2.92
CA ASP A 60 -9.01 18.25 3.56
C ASP A 60 -9.18 16.73 3.40
N ASN A 61 -10.06 16.28 2.51
CA ASN A 61 -10.25 14.86 2.19
C ASN A 61 -9.97 14.61 0.70
N ALA A 62 -9.53 13.41 0.38
CA ALA A 62 -9.42 12.97 -1.01
C ALA A 62 -9.75 11.48 -1.16
N THR A 63 -10.26 11.11 -2.32
CA THR A 63 -10.39 9.71 -2.75
C THR A 63 -9.53 9.48 -3.97
N VAL A 64 -8.75 8.40 -3.95
CA VAL A 64 -7.92 7.96 -5.07
C VAL A 64 -8.28 6.54 -5.44
N SER A 65 -8.67 6.33 -6.70
CA SER A 65 -9.02 5.03 -7.26
C SER A 65 -8.09 4.67 -8.42
N PHE A 66 -7.59 3.44 -8.45
CA PHE A 66 -6.66 2.96 -9.49
C PHE A 66 -6.62 1.43 -9.55
N HIS A 67 -6.17 0.88 -10.68
CA HIS A 67 -5.81 -0.53 -10.78
C HIS A 67 -4.36 -0.73 -10.34
N LEU A 68 -4.09 -1.79 -9.58
CA LEU A 68 -2.75 -2.15 -9.10
C LEU A 68 -2.35 -3.53 -9.64
N LEU A 69 -1.29 -3.58 -10.44
CA LEU A 69 -0.62 -4.82 -10.79
C LEU A 69 0.47 -5.13 -9.76
N LEU A 70 0.33 -6.23 -9.05
CA LEU A 70 1.35 -6.80 -8.18
C LEU A 70 2.03 -7.97 -8.88
N THR A 71 3.36 -7.94 -8.90
CA THR A 71 4.21 -9.01 -9.41
C THR A 71 5.10 -9.56 -8.31
N GLY A 72 5.37 -10.86 -8.32
CA GLY A 72 6.23 -11.54 -7.35
C GLY A 72 7.28 -12.40 -8.04
N SER A 73 8.51 -12.36 -7.53
CA SER A 73 9.61 -13.26 -7.92
C SER A 73 10.34 -13.82 -6.70
N SER A 74 10.67 -15.11 -6.78
CA SER A 74 11.48 -15.85 -5.78
C SER A 74 13.00 -15.67 -5.93
N GLY A 75 13.45 -14.74 -6.78
CA GLY A 75 14.88 -14.43 -6.96
C GLY A 75 15.36 -14.50 -8.41
N ARG A 76 14.53 -14.99 -9.33
CA ARG A 76 14.78 -14.99 -10.79
C ARG A 76 14.52 -13.61 -11.41
N LEU A 77 15.10 -13.37 -12.59
CA LEU A 77 15.00 -12.08 -13.31
C LEU A 77 13.58 -11.74 -13.79
N LEU A 78 12.73 -12.75 -14.03
CA LEU A 78 11.36 -12.57 -14.51
C LEU A 78 10.34 -12.85 -13.39
N PRO A 79 9.20 -12.13 -13.36
CA PRO A 79 8.10 -12.43 -12.46
C PRO A 79 7.52 -13.83 -12.68
N GLU A 80 7.17 -14.51 -11.60
CA GLU A 80 6.55 -15.84 -11.62
C GLU A 80 5.05 -15.77 -11.30
N GLN A 81 4.63 -14.71 -10.62
CA GLN A 81 3.25 -14.46 -10.22
C GLN A 81 2.86 -13.03 -10.54
N ALA A 82 1.65 -12.85 -11.06
CA ALA A 82 1.05 -11.54 -11.32
C ALA A 82 -0.41 -11.56 -10.90
N ARG A 83 -0.86 -10.51 -10.21
CA ARG A 83 -2.27 -10.30 -9.85
C ARG A 83 -2.61 -8.82 -9.95
N THR A 84 -3.77 -8.53 -10.50
CA THR A 84 -4.34 -7.19 -10.52
C THR A 84 -5.32 -7.02 -9.36
N TYR A 85 -5.45 -5.79 -8.87
CA TYR A 85 -6.42 -5.38 -7.86
C TYR A 85 -7.07 -4.07 -8.26
N ASP A 86 -8.34 -3.90 -7.93
CA ASP A 86 -9.02 -2.60 -7.95
C ASP A 86 -8.84 -1.97 -6.58
N VAL A 87 -8.20 -0.80 -6.52
CA VAL A 87 -7.83 -0.15 -5.27
C VAL A 87 -8.56 1.18 -5.14
N THR A 88 -9.14 1.43 -3.97
CA THR A 88 -9.66 2.74 -3.58
C THR A 88 -9.09 3.13 -2.22
N THR A 89 -8.58 4.35 -2.11
CA THR A 89 -8.01 4.90 -0.87
C THR A 89 -8.67 6.21 -0.52
N ALA A 90 -8.97 6.41 0.76
CA ALA A 90 -9.42 7.67 1.31
C ALA A 90 -8.28 8.29 2.12
N TRP A 91 -8.05 9.57 1.84
CA TRP A 91 -6.99 10.38 2.39
C TRP A 91 -7.59 11.51 3.19
N ARG A 92 -6.90 11.89 4.26
CA ARG A 92 -7.23 13.08 5.05
C ARG A 92 -5.95 13.88 5.26
N ARG A 93 -6.07 15.20 5.26
CA ARG A 93 -4.98 16.08 5.64
C ARG A 93 -4.87 16.14 7.15
N GLU A 94 -3.74 15.70 7.68
CA GLU A 94 -3.42 15.64 9.10
C GLU A 94 -2.10 16.38 9.33
N GLU A 95 -2.10 17.41 10.16
CA GLU A 95 -0.91 18.22 10.46
C GLU A 95 -0.22 18.82 9.22
N GLY A 96 -0.97 19.01 8.13
CA GLY A 96 -0.47 19.55 6.86
C GLY A 96 -0.12 18.51 5.81
N ASP A 97 -0.03 17.23 6.19
CA ASP A 97 0.34 16.10 5.34
C ASP A 97 -0.88 15.24 4.98
N TRP A 98 -0.88 14.68 3.77
CA TRP A 98 -1.91 13.74 3.36
C TRP A 98 -1.60 12.36 3.93
N ARG A 99 -2.54 11.78 4.68
CA ARG A 99 -2.43 10.42 5.21
C ARG A 99 -3.61 9.56 4.78
N ILE A 100 -3.33 8.30 4.47
CA ILE A 100 -4.36 7.30 4.17
C ILE A 100 -5.03 6.91 5.48
N HIS A 101 -6.33 7.19 5.62
CA HIS A 101 -7.12 6.74 6.78
C HIS A 101 -8.03 5.56 6.42
N HIS A 102 -8.27 5.31 5.14
CA HIS A 102 -8.98 4.13 4.69
C HIS A 102 -8.42 3.60 3.37
N ALA A 103 -8.37 2.29 3.22
CA ALA A 103 -8.06 1.65 1.95
C ALA A 103 -8.93 0.41 1.74
N GLN A 104 -9.34 0.18 0.50
CA GLN A 104 -9.98 -1.05 0.08
C GLN A 104 -9.33 -1.54 -1.20
N TRP A 105 -9.17 -2.85 -1.31
CA TRP A 105 -8.71 -3.50 -2.53
C TRP A 105 -9.39 -4.85 -2.70
N ASP A 106 -9.79 -5.15 -3.92
CA ASP A 106 -10.46 -6.39 -4.30
C ASP A 106 -9.86 -6.93 -5.60
N ALA A 107 -10.04 -8.23 -5.87
CA ALA A 107 -9.74 -8.76 -7.19
C ALA A 107 -10.70 -8.13 -8.22
N PRO A 108 -10.24 -7.82 -9.45
CA PRO A 108 -11.11 -7.34 -10.51
C PRO A 108 -12.28 -8.30 -10.72
N ARG A 109 -13.47 -7.75 -10.98
CA ARG A 109 -14.66 -8.54 -11.30
C ARG A 109 -14.59 -9.15 -12.69
#